data_AF-A0A2V5XKK6-F1
#
_entry.id   AF-A0A2V5XKK6-F1
#
_cell.length_a   1.000
_cell.length_b   1.000
_cell.length_c   1.000
_cell.angle_alpha   90.00
_cell.angle_beta   90.00
_cell.angle_gamma   90.00
#
_symmetry.space_group_name_H-M   'P 1'
#
loop_
_entity.id
_entity.type
_entity.pdbx_description
1 polymer ?
#
loop_
_entity_poly.entity_id
_entity_poly.type
_entity_poly.pdbx_seq_one_letter_code
_entity_poly.pdbx_strand_id
1 'polypeptide(L)'
;MRAAGALLLLLLVGSCSDPPKSRFQGYVEGEFVYVASPLSGTLESLRVRRGEQVQAGDPLFALDETPEKAAREQIEAALVLSEAEYARQDKLVRTGVAAIQDLDRARSTRDQ
;
A
#
# COMPACT_ATOMS: atom_id res chain seq x y z
N MET A 1 -42.71 63.13 -24.03
CA MET A 1 -43.19 61.99 -23.21
C MET A 1 -43.38 60.68 -24.00
N ARG A 2 -43.85 60.70 -25.26
CA ARG A 2 -44.05 59.45 -26.06
C ARG A 2 -42.76 58.69 -26.43
N ALA A 3 -41.66 59.38 -26.73
CA ALA A 3 -40.40 58.75 -27.09
C ALA A 3 -39.70 58.01 -25.93
N ALA A 4 -39.87 58.51 -24.69
CA ALA A 4 -39.31 57.87 -23.49
C ALA A 4 -39.99 56.53 -23.18
N GLY A 5 -41.31 56.43 -23.41
CA GLY A 5 -42.05 55.18 -23.27
C GLY A 5 -41.63 54.12 -24.30
N ALA A 6 -41.35 54.53 -25.55
CA ALA A 6 -40.87 53.63 -26.59
C ALA A 6 -39.46 53.09 -26.31
N LEU A 7 -38.56 53.94 -25.78
CA LEU A 7 -37.20 53.54 -25.44
C LEU A 7 -37.14 52.56 -24.25
N LEU A 8 -37.99 52.78 -23.24
CA LEU A 8 -38.11 51.88 -22.09
C LEU A 8 -38.67 50.52 -22.50
N LEU A 9 -39.64 50.51 -23.43
CA LEU A 9 -40.19 49.27 -23.99
C LEU A 9 -39.15 48.49 -24.80
N LEU A 10 -38.31 49.18 -25.58
CA LEU A 10 -37.22 48.57 -26.34
C LEU A 10 -36.12 47.96 -25.44
N LEU A 11 -35.78 48.63 -24.33
CA LEU A 11 -34.83 48.12 -23.34
C LEU A 11 -35.34 46.88 -22.60
N LEU A 12 -36.64 46.82 -22.31
CA LEU A 12 -37.28 45.66 -21.68
C LEU A 12 -37.27 44.42 -22.58
N VAL A 13 -37.39 44.61 -23.90
CA VAL A 13 -37.42 43.50 -24.88
C VAL A 13 -36.00 42.99 -25.22
N GLY A 14 -34.96 43.81 -25.04
CA GLY A 14 -33.56 43.43 -25.29
C GLY A 14 -32.85 42.67 -24.17
N SER A 15 -33.48 42.49 -23.00
CA SER A 15 -32.86 41.87 -21.80
C SER A 15 -32.89 40.33 -21.80
N CYS A 16 -33.51 39.71 -22.81
CA CYS A 16 -33.50 38.25 -22.93
C CYS A 16 -32.13 37.78 -23.45
N SER A 17 -31.26 37.36 -22.53
CA SER A 17 -30.01 36.68 -22.87
C SER A 17 -30.19 35.17 -22.70
N ASP A 18 -29.72 34.39 -23.68
CA ASP A 18 -29.75 32.94 -23.60
C ASP A 18 -28.92 32.46 -22.40
N PRO A 19 -29.42 31.54 -21.56
CA PRO A 19 -28.63 30.96 -20.49
C PRO A 19 -27.40 30.25 -21.08
N PRO A 20 -26.26 30.25 -20.37
CA PRO A 20 -25.04 29.65 -20.88
C PRO A 20 -25.26 28.17 -21.21
N LYS A 21 -25.02 27.80 -22.47
CA LYS A 21 -25.21 26.46 -23.04
C LYS A 21 -24.23 25.40 -22.49
N SER A 22 -23.43 25.74 -21.49
CA SER A 22 -22.42 24.88 -20.83
C SER A 22 -22.96 24.17 -19.59
N ARG A 23 -24.25 23.83 -19.59
CA ARG A 23 -24.87 23.02 -18.53
C ARG A 23 -25.08 21.62 -19.07
N PHE A 24 -24.37 20.66 -18.50
CA PHE A 24 -24.51 19.26 -18.83
C PHE A 24 -25.20 18.57 -17.65
N GLN A 25 -26.25 17.83 -17.96
CA GLN A 25 -26.91 16.97 -16.98
C GLN A 25 -26.27 15.58 -17.06
N GLY A 26 -25.76 15.10 -15.93
CA GLY A 26 -25.12 13.80 -15.83
C GLY A 26 -24.94 13.39 -14.38
N TYR A 27 -24.52 12.15 -14.18
CA TYR A 27 -24.20 11.60 -12.87
C TYR A 27 -22.68 11.43 -12.76
N VAL A 28 -22.16 11.58 -11.54
CA VAL A 28 -20.77 11.23 -11.23
C VAL A 28 -20.78 9.80 -10.69
N GLU A 29 -20.03 8.92 -11.33
CA GLU A 29 -19.79 7.57 -10.84
C GLU A 29 -18.49 7.54 -10.03
N GLY A 30 -18.47 6.73 -8.99
CA GLY A 30 -17.29 6.52 -8.16
C GLY A 30 -17.15 5.04 -7.84
N GLU A 31 -15.91 4.55 -7.88
CA GLU A 31 -15.57 3.21 -7.41
C GLU A 31 -15.12 3.29 -5.95
N PHE A 32 -15.66 2.40 -5.12
CA PHE A 32 -15.29 2.32 -3.70
C PHE A 32 -14.56 1.01 -3.47
N VAL A 33 -13.41 1.11 -2.78
CA VAL A 33 -12.61 -0.05 -2.40
C VAL A 33 -12.55 -0.15 -0.88
N TYR A 34 -12.63 -1.38 -0.38
CA TYR A 34 -12.38 -1.69 1.01
C TYR A 34 -10.90 -2.03 1.18
N VAL A 35 -10.19 -1.22 1.98
CA VAL A 35 -8.78 -1.45 2.27
C VAL A 35 -8.66 -2.15 3.63
N ALA A 36 -8.00 -3.30 3.64
CA ALA A 36 -7.76 -4.09 4.84
C ALA A 36 -6.39 -4.78 4.76
N SER A 37 -5.84 -5.13 5.92
CA SER A 37 -4.63 -5.97 5.98
C SER A 37 -4.98 -7.41 5.59
N PRO A 38 -4.13 -8.09 4.81
CA PRO A 38 -4.28 -9.53 4.58
C PRO A 38 -3.92 -10.36 5.81
N LEU A 39 -3.25 -9.75 6.79
CA LEU A 39 -2.84 -10.36 8.05
C LEU A 39 -3.67 -9.82 9.21
N SER A 40 -4.00 -10.70 10.15
CA SER A 40 -4.60 -10.31 11.43
C SER A 40 -3.55 -9.70 12.35
N GLY A 41 -3.90 -8.65 13.09
CA GLY A 41 -3.00 -8.04 14.06
C GLY A 41 -3.64 -6.90 14.84
N THR A 42 -2.94 -6.44 15.87
CA THR A 42 -3.36 -5.27 16.66
C THR A 42 -3.02 -4.00 15.90
N LEU A 43 -3.95 -3.05 15.81
CA LEU A 43 -3.69 -1.75 15.21
C LEU A 43 -2.70 -0.95 16.08
N GLU A 44 -1.52 -0.64 15.55
CA GLU A 44 -0.52 0.19 16.21
C GLU A 44 -0.77 1.68 15.93
N SER A 45 -1.08 2.02 14.68
CA SER A 45 -1.35 3.41 14.30
C SER A 45 -2.34 3.53 13.15
N LEU A 46 -3.12 4.62 13.16
CA LEU A 46 -3.99 5.05 12.08
C LEU A 46 -3.53 6.43 11.60
N ARG A 47 -3.09 6.54 10.35
CA ARG A 47 -2.42 7.73 9.80
C ARG A 47 -3.31 8.58 8.90
N VAL A 48 -4.60 8.28 8.86
CA VAL A 48 -5.57 8.96 7.99
C VAL A 48 -6.82 9.33 8.75
N ARG A 49 -7.51 10.37 8.27
CA ARG A 49 -8.81 10.80 8.77
C ARG A 49 -9.89 10.67 7.70
N ARG A 50 -11.14 10.65 8.14
CA ARG A 50 -12.29 10.62 7.23
C ARG A 50 -12.30 11.87 6.34
N GLY A 51 -12.44 11.65 5.03
CA GLY A 51 -12.46 12.72 4.02
C GLY A 51 -11.08 13.19 3.58
N GLU A 52 -10.01 12.60 4.11
CA GLU A 52 -8.64 12.88 3.69
C GLU A 52 -8.39 12.27 2.30
N GLN A 53 -7.75 13.05 1.42
CA GLN A 53 -7.29 12.56 0.11
C GLN A 53 -5.93 11.91 0.29
N VAL A 54 -5.78 10.69 -0.23
CA VAL A 54 -4.55 9.89 -0.17
C VAL A 54 -4.14 9.48 -1.58
N GLN A 55 -2.85 9.22 -1.76
CA GLN A 55 -2.26 8.75 -3.00
C GLN A 55 -1.91 7.26 -2.89
N ALA A 56 -1.69 6.62 -4.04
CA ALA A 56 -1.24 5.24 -4.07
C ALA A 56 0.13 5.09 -3.38
N GLY A 57 0.22 4.16 -2.44
CA GLY A 57 1.43 3.93 -1.64
C GLY A 57 1.43 4.66 -0.30
N ASP A 58 0.47 5.55 -0.04
CA ASP A 58 0.40 6.24 1.26
C ASP A 58 0.06 5.23 2.38
N PRO A 59 0.83 5.23 3.49
CA PRO A 59 0.59 4.31 4.59
C PRO A 59 -0.65 4.72 5.38
N LEU A 60 -1.75 3.96 5.27
CA LEU A 60 -3.02 4.29 5.93
C LEU A 60 -3.03 3.92 7.42
N PHE A 61 -2.46 2.78 7.77
CA PHE A 61 -2.35 2.26 9.13
C PHE A 61 -1.13 1.34 9.27
N ALA A 62 -0.75 1.01 10.51
CA ALA A 62 0.24 -0.02 10.82
C ALA A 62 -0.32 -0.99 11.86
N LEU A 63 0.05 -2.26 11.73
CA LEU A 63 -0.20 -3.29 12.73
C LEU A 63 1.06 -3.47 13.60
N ASP A 64 0.87 -3.92 14.84
CA ASP A 64 1.98 -4.29 15.73
C ASP A 64 2.82 -5.39 15.09
N GLU A 65 4.08 -5.06 14.80
CA GLU A 65 5.05 -5.91 14.11
C GLU A 65 5.98 -6.68 15.07
N THR A 66 5.75 -6.58 16.39
CA THR A 66 6.60 -7.23 17.40
C THR A 66 6.68 -8.76 17.22
N PRO A 67 5.57 -9.49 17.00
CA PRO A 67 5.62 -10.94 16.76
C PRO A 67 6.41 -11.31 15.50
N GLU A 68 6.22 -10.57 14.40
CA GLU A 68 6.87 -10.79 13.12
C GLU A 68 8.37 -10.52 13.21
N LYS A 69 8.77 -9.47 13.91
CA LYS A 69 10.18 -9.17 14.19
C LYS A 69 10.83 -10.28 15.02
N ALA A 70 10.19 -10.72 16.10
CA ALA A 70 10.72 -11.78 16.93
C ALA A 70 10.86 -13.11 16.15
N ALA A 71 9.87 -13.46 15.32
CA ALA A 71 9.92 -14.64 14.47
C ALA A 71 11.04 -14.54 13.42
N ARG A 72 11.20 -13.37 12.81
CA ARG A 72 12.29 -13.10 11.85
C ARG A 72 13.66 -13.23 12.52
N GLU A 73 13.86 -12.62 13.68
CA GLU A 73 15.11 -12.71 14.45
C GLU A 73 15.44 -14.15 14.85
N GLN A 74 14.44 -14.93 15.26
CA GLN A 74 14.60 -16.35 15.58
C GLN A 74 15.08 -17.16 14.38
N ILE A 75 14.46 -16.94 13.20
CA ILE A 75 14.82 -17.64 11.97
C ILE A 75 16.21 -17.19 11.48
N GLU A 76 16.54 -15.90 11.57
CA GLU A 76 17.87 -15.39 11.23
C GLU A 76 18.96 -16.03 12.12
N ALA A 77 18.71 -16.17 13.42
CA ALA A 77 19.64 -16.85 14.32
C ALA A 77 19.81 -18.34 13.96
N ALA A 78 18.73 -19.03 13.59
CA ALA A 78 18.77 -20.42 13.14
C ALA A 78 19.51 -20.59 11.81
N LEU A 79 19.36 -19.63 10.89
CA LEU A 79 20.11 -19.60 9.63
C LEU A 79 21.61 -19.44 9.88
N VAL A 80 22.01 -18.48 10.71
CA VAL A 80 23.42 -18.26 11.07
C VAL A 80 24.05 -19.51 11.68
N LEU A 81 23.32 -20.21 12.56
CA LEU A 81 23.78 -21.47 13.14
C LEU A 81 23.98 -22.54 12.05
N SER A 82 23.00 -22.69 11.16
CA SER A 82 23.03 -23.70 10.09
C SER A 82 24.14 -23.44 9.07
N GLU A 83 24.40 -22.18 8.73
CA GLU A 83 25.53 -21.76 7.89
C GLU A 83 26.87 -22.05 8.55
N ALA A 84 27.02 -21.76 9.84
CA ALA A 84 28.24 -22.03 10.59
C ALA A 84 28.53 -23.54 10.68
N GLU A 85 27.51 -24.37 10.91
CA GLU A 85 27.64 -25.82 10.91
C GLU A 85 27.98 -26.37 9.52
N TYR A 86 27.33 -25.89 8.47
CA TYR A 86 27.69 -26.25 7.09
C TYR A 86 29.15 -25.90 6.77
N ALA A 87 29.59 -24.69 7.10
CA ALA A 87 30.97 -24.27 6.88
C ALA A 87 31.98 -25.10 7.70
N ARG A 88 31.60 -25.55 8.90
CA ARG A 88 32.41 -26.47 9.71
C ARG A 88 32.52 -27.84 9.03
N GLN A 89 31.40 -28.42 8.60
CA GLN A 89 31.39 -29.73 7.94
C GLN A 89 32.15 -29.71 6.61
N ASP A 90 31.99 -28.66 5.80
CA ASP A 90 32.74 -28.50 4.54
C ASP A 90 34.26 -28.49 4.80
N LYS A 91 34.73 -27.77 5.83
CA LYS A 91 36.14 -27.79 6.23
C LYS A 91 36.61 -29.17 6.66
N LEU A 92 35.84 -29.89 7.47
CA LEU A 92 36.20 -31.23 7.97
C LEU A 92 36.24 -32.28 6.85
N VAL A 93 35.33 -32.19 5.89
CA VAL A 93 35.33 -33.05 4.70
C VAL A 93 36.59 -32.79 3.85
N ARG A 94 36.96 -31.52 3.64
CA ARG A 94 38.17 -31.15 2.88
C ARG A 94 39.46 -31.65 3.53
N THR A 95 39.51 -31.76 4.85
CA THR A 95 40.65 -32.33 5.57
C THR A 95 40.58 -33.85 5.74
N GLY A 96 39.52 -34.51 5.22
CA GLY A 96 39.33 -35.97 5.29
C GLY A 96 38.89 -36.50 6.66
N VAL A 97 38.41 -35.63 7.56
CA VAL A 97 38.07 -35.98 8.95
C VAL A 97 36.58 -36.27 9.14
N ALA A 98 35.71 -35.81 8.24
CA ALA A 98 34.25 -36.03 8.30
C ALA A 98 33.69 -36.77 7.08
N ALA A 99 32.52 -37.40 7.24
CA ALA A 99 31.82 -38.12 6.19
C ALA A 99 31.06 -37.17 5.25
N ILE A 100 31.00 -37.52 3.95
CA ILE A 100 30.25 -36.74 2.95
C ILE A 100 28.76 -36.65 3.31
N GLN A 101 28.19 -37.70 3.88
CA GLN A 101 26.79 -37.70 4.34
C GLN A 101 26.50 -36.61 5.38
N ASP A 102 27.47 -36.25 6.22
CA ASP A 102 27.30 -35.21 7.24
C ASP A 102 27.30 -33.82 6.62
N LEU A 103 28.12 -33.60 5.59
CA LEU A 103 28.09 -32.38 4.78
C LEU A 103 26.75 -32.25 4.02
N ASP A 104 26.25 -33.33 3.43
CA ASP A 104 24.97 -33.32 2.71
C ASP A 104 23.80 -33.01 3.65
N ARG A 105 23.82 -33.56 4.88
CA ARG A 105 22.84 -33.24 5.92
C ARG A 105 22.91 -31.76 6.30
N ALA A 106 24.10 -31.24 6.57
CA ALA A 106 24.27 -29.83 6.93
C ALA A 106 23.84 -28.89 5.79
N ARG A 107 24.09 -29.29 4.53
CA ARG A 107 23.61 -28.56 3.35
C ARG A 107 22.09 -28.53 3.30
N SER A 108 21.44 -29.66 3.50
CA SER A 108 19.97 -29.73 3.52
C SER A 108 19.38 -28.88 4.64
N THR A 109 19.97 -28.85 5.83
CA THR A 109 19.48 -28.01 6.94
C THR A 109 19.62 -26.52 6.66
N ARG A 110 20.72 -26.08 6.01
CA ARG A 110 20.91 -24.67 5.64
C ARG A 110 19.94 -24.19 4.57
N ASP A 111 19.58 -25.06 3.63
CA ASP A 111 18.74 -24.72 2.47
C ASP A 111 17.22 -24.85 2.75
N GLN A 112 16.82 -25.21 3.99
CA GLN A 112 15.44 -25.24 4.46
C GLN A 112 14.98 -23.85 4.91
#